data_AF-A0A949L276-F1
#
_entry.id   AF-A0A949L276-F1
#
_cell.length_a   1.000
_cell.length_b   1.000
_cell.length_c   1.000
_cell.angle_alpha   90.00
_cell.angle_beta   90.00
_cell.angle_gamma   90.00
#
_symmetry.space_group_name_H-M   'P 1'
#
loop_
_entity.id
_entity.type
_entity.pdbx_description
1 polymer ?
#
loop_
_entity_poly.entity_id
_entity_poly.type
_entity_poly.pdbx_seq_one_letter_code
_entity_poly.pdbx_strand_id
1 'polypeptide(L)'
;MESSGYKYFKTYFLIATIAFFILIIYGVTAKDIMAEGSHILEVYWGVFTFIDLYFIFFVFYFWIVYRERSVLMSIVWFPLIMGGGALMIALYCFIAMLTSKGDMKKVLLGNRY
;
A
#
# COMPACT_ATOMS: atom_id res chain seq x y z
N MET A 1 21.47 -15.11 6.82
CA MET A 1 21.40 -14.83 5.38
C MET A 1 19.94 -14.71 5.00
N GLU A 2 19.54 -13.65 4.28
CA GLU A 2 18.17 -13.54 3.76
C GLU A 2 17.89 -14.71 2.81
N SER A 3 16.70 -15.30 2.86
CA SER A 3 16.32 -16.35 1.90
C SER A 3 16.20 -15.75 0.50
N SER A 4 16.44 -16.55 -0.54
CA SER A 4 16.30 -16.11 -1.93
C SER A 4 14.93 -15.49 -2.21
N GLY A 5 13.86 -16.13 -1.70
CA GLY A 5 12.48 -15.61 -1.76
C GLY A 5 12.30 -14.23 -1.15
N TYR A 6 12.90 -13.99 0.03
CA TYR A 6 12.82 -12.71 0.72
C TYR A 6 13.36 -11.55 -0.14
N LYS A 7 14.48 -11.78 -0.81
CA LYS A 7 15.11 -10.79 -1.68
C LYS A 7 14.19 -10.42 -2.86
N TYR A 8 13.56 -11.41 -3.49
CA TYR A 8 12.62 -11.15 -4.59
C TYR A 8 11.42 -10.32 -4.14
N PHE A 9 10.79 -10.66 -3.02
CA PHE A 9 9.67 -9.88 -2.49
C PHE A 9 10.06 -8.44 -2.16
N LYS A 10 11.22 -8.24 -1.52
CA LYS A 10 11.75 -6.92 -1.19
C LYS A 10 11.98 -6.08 -2.46
N THR A 11 12.60 -6.67 -3.47
CA THR A 11 12.84 -5.99 -4.76
C THR A 11 11.53 -5.67 -5.48
N TYR A 12 10.55 -6.59 -5.45
CA TYR A 12 9.24 -6.36 -6.04
C TYR A 12 8.54 -5.14 -5.43
N PHE A 13 8.44 -5.07 -4.10
CA PHE A 13 7.78 -3.94 -3.43
C PHE A 13 8.52 -2.61 -3.61
N LEU A 14 9.85 -2.64 -3.72
CA LEU A 14 10.64 -1.47 -4.09
C LEU A 14 10.28 -0.95 -5.48
N ILE A 15 10.27 -1.84 -6.48
CA ILE A 15 9.94 -1.48 -7.87
C ILE A 15 8.49 -0.98 -7.94
N ALA A 16 7.56 -1.67 -7.29
CA ALA A 16 6.15 -1.27 -7.25
C ALA A 16 5.98 0.14 -6.65
N THR A 17 6.68 0.44 -5.55
CA THR A 17 6.66 1.78 -4.93
C THR A 17 7.13 2.85 -5.92
N ILE A 18 8.25 2.63 -6.61
CA ILE A 18 8.79 3.58 -7.59
C ILE A 18 7.83 3.75 -8.77
N ALA A 19 7.28 2.64 -9.28
CA ALA A 19 6.35 2.67 -10.41
C ALA A 19 5.07 3.45 -10.07
N PHE A 20 4.43 3.16 -8.94
CA PHE A 20 3.23 3.90 -8.52
C PHE A 20 3.51 5.37 -8.25
N PHE A 21 4.69 5.70 -7.70
CA PHE A 21 5.08 7.09 -7.48
C PHE A 21 5.18 7.86 -8.81
N ILE A 22 5.81 7.27 -9.82
CA ILE A 22 5.90 7.85 -11.17
C ILE A 22 4.50 7.99 -11.80
N LEU A 23 3.65 6.96 -11.69
CA LEU A 23 2.29 6.99 -12.25
C LEU A 23 1.42 8.07 -11.59
N ILE A 24 1.52 8.24 -10.27
CA ILE A 24 0.79 9.30 -9.56
C ILE A 24 1.28 10.68 -10.02
N ILE A 25 2.59 10.90 -10.10
CA ILE A 25 3.14 12.18 -10.62
C ILE A 25 2.64 12.45 -12.04
N TYR A 26 2.67 11.44 -12.91
CA TYR A 26 2.16 11.57 -14.27
C TYR A 26 0.67 11.90 -14.29
N GLY A 27 -0.15 11.18 -13.51
CA GLY A 27 -1.60 11.41 -13.44
C GLY A 27 -1.96 12.80 -12.92
N VAL A 28 -1.26 13.28 -11.89
CA VAL A 28 -1.50 14.60 -11.29
C VAL A 28 -1.06 15.74 -12.22
N THR A 29 -0.05 15.54 -13.07
CA THR A 29 0.48 16.58 -13.96
C THR A 29 -0.17 16.60 -15.33
N ALA A 30 -0.64 15.46 -15.84
CA ALA A 30 -1.18 15.36 -17.19
C ALA A 30 -2.66 15.75 -17.29
N LYS A 31 -3.45 15.53 -16.24
CA LYS A 31 -4.93 15.56 -16.30
C LYS A 31 -5.53 16.14 -15.02
N ASP A 32 -6.73 16.73 -15.13
CA ASP A 32 -7.51 17.14 -13.97
C ASP A 32 -8.14 15.91 -13.30
N ILE A 33 -7.59 15.54 -12.14
CA ILE A 33 -7.99 14.36 -11.38
C ILE A 33 -9.46 14.44 -10.95
N MET A 34 -9.97 15.64 -10.64
CA MET A 34 -11.36 15.78 -10.19
C MET A 34 -12.33 15.55 -11.35
N ALA A 35 -12.02 16.10 -12.53
CA ALA A 35 -12.84 15.93 -13.72
C ALA A 35 -12.84 14.46 -14.20
N GLU A 36 -11.70 13.77 -14.16
CA GLU A 36 -11.66 12.34 -14.54
C GLU A 36 -12.27 11.43 -13.47
N GLY A 37 -12.12 11.79 -12.18
CA GLY A 37 -12.66 11.02 -11.07
C GLY A 37 -14.18 10.94 -11.07
N SER A 38 -14.88 12.01 -11.48
CA SER A 38 -16.35 11.99 -11.56
C SER A 38 -16.87 11.00 -12.59
N HIS A 39 -16.16 10.81 -13.71
CA HIS A 39 -16.54 9.83 -14.74
C HIS A 39 -16.48 8.38 -14.24
N ILE A 40 -15.62 8.07 -13.26
CA ILE A 40 -15.57 6.74 -12.62
C ILE A 40 -16.89 6.44 -11.91
N LEU A 41 -17.51 7.45 -11.32
CA LEU A 41 -18.79 7.31 -10.60
C LEU A 41 -19.99 7.24 -11.53
N GLU A 42 -19.85 7.65 -12.78
CA GLU A 42 -20.90 7.61 -13.80
C GLU A 42 -21.07 6.22 -14.43
N VAL A 43 -20.05 5.36 -14.36
CA VAL A 43 -20.06 4.01 -14.93
C VAL A 43 -20.15 2.96 -13.83
N TYR A 44 -21.11 2.03 -13.93
CA TYR A 44 -21.32 0.97 -12.94
C TYR A 44 -20.03 0.20 -12.59
N TRP A 45 -19.24 -0.19 -13.61
CA TRP A 45 -17.98 -0.88 -13.40
C TRP A 45 -16.94 -0.04 -12.65
N GLY A 46 -16.93 1.27 -12.87
CA GLY A 46 -16.05 2.21 -12.17
C GLY A 46 -16.38 2.25 -10.68
N VAL A 47 -17.67 2.36 -10.34
CA VAL A 47 -18.13 2.29 -8.94
C VAL A 47 -17.75 0.97 -8.27
N PHE A 48 -17.97 -0.17 -8.94
CA PHE A 48 -17.58 -1.48 -8.38
C PHE A 48 -16.08 -1.58 -8.14
N THR A 49 -15.26 -1.12 -9.09
CA THR A 49 -13.80 -1.11 -8.94
C THR A 49 -13.37 -0.18 -7.81
N PHE A 50 -14.02 0.97 -7.64
CA PHE A 50 -13.75 1.90 -6.55
C PHE A 50 -14.04 1.26 -5.18
N ILE A 51 -15.19 0.61 -5.04
CA ILE A 51 -15.55 -0.12 -3.80
C ILE A 51 -14.54 -1.24 -3.52
N ASP A 52 -14.20 -2.04 -4.54
CA ASP A 52 -13.24 -3.14 -4.44
C ASP A 52 -11.85 -2.66 -3.95
N LEU A 53 -11.33 -1.59 -4.56
CA LEU A 53 -10.05 -0.99 -4.16
C LEU A 53 -10.05 -0.55 -2.69
N TYR A 54 -11.09 0.16 -2.25
CA TYR A 54 -11.17 0.61 -0.86
C TYR A 54 -11.35 -0.53 0.12
N PHE A 55 -12.09 -1.58 -0.25
CA PHE A 55 -12.19 -2.79 0.57
C PHE A 55 -10.81 -3.41 0.80
N ILE A 56 -10.00 -3.54 -0.25
CA ILE A 56 -8.61 -4.02 -0.14
C ILE A 56 -7.77 -3.09 0.74
N PHE A 57 -7.95 -1.77 0.63
CA PHE A 57 -7.23 -0.80 1.47
C PHE A 57 -7.55 -0.98 2.95
N PHE A 58 -8.80 -1.23 3.32
CA PHE A 58 -9.19 -1.55 4.69
C PHE A 58 -8.56 -2.87 5.17
N VAL A 59 -8.53 -3.91 4.33
CA VAL A 59 -7.89 -5.18 4.68
C VAL A 59 -6.41 -4.98 5.00
N PHE A 60 -5.68 -4.24 4.15
CA PHE A 60 -4.27 -3.92 4.41
C PHE A 60 -4.10 -3.05 5.65
N TYR A 61 -4.98 -2.07 5.85
CA TYR A 61 -4.96 -1.24 7.04
C TYR A 61 -5.12 -2.07 8.32
N PHE A 62 -6.09 -2.99 8.37
CA PHE A 62 -6.27 -3.86 9.54
C PHE A 62 -5.08 -4.78 9.77
N TRP A 63 -4.44 -5.26 8.70
CA TRP A 63 -3.18 -6.00 8.82
C TRP A 63 -2.06 -5.15 9.45
N ILE A 64 -1.94 -3.87 9.07
CA ILE A 64 -0.99 -2.94 9.68
C ILE A 64 -1.29 -2.71 11.17
N VAL A 65 -2.57 -2.49 11.51
CA VAL A 65 -3.03 -2.34 12.90
C VAL A 65 -2.68 -3.58 13.73
N TYR A 66 -2.83 -4.77 13.13
CA TYR A 66 -2.46 -6.02 13.80
C TYR A 66 -0.94 -6.16 13.99
N ARG A 67 -0.16 -5.83 12.95
CA ARG A 67 1.30 -5.94 12.90
C ARG A 67 2.01 -4.96 13.83
N GLU A 68 1.52 -3.72 13.87
CA GLU A 68 2.09 -2.65 14.69
C GLU A 68 1.58 -2.73 16.14
N ARG A 69 2.47 -2.51 17.10
CA ARG A 69 2.08 -2.38 18.52
C ARG A 69 1.72 -0.93 18.87
N SER A 70 2.19 0.03 18.08
CA SER A 70 2.02 1.46 18.32
C SER A 70 0.74 1.96 17.68
N VAL A 71 -0.23 2.36 18.52
CA VAL A 71 -1.50 2.98 18.10
C VAL A 71 -1.25 4.22 17.24
N LEU A 72 -0.20 5.00 17.55
CA LEU A 72 0.15 6.19 16.79
C LEU A 72 0.56 5.85 15.35
N MET A 73 1.39 4.82 15.18
CA MET A 73 1.83 4.39 13.85
C MET A 73 0.65 3.86 13.03
N SER A 74 -0.24 3.09 13.66
CA SER A 74 -1.48 2.63 13.03
C SER A 74 -2.39 3.79 12.61
N ILE A 75 -2.54 4.84 13.43
CA ILE A 75 -3.37 6.01 13.07
C ILE A 75 -2.77 6.75 11.87
N VAL A 76 -1.44 6.90 11.80
CA VAL A 76 -0.77 7.61 10.69
C VAL A 76 -0.93 6.86 9.36
N TRP A 77 -0.88 5.54 9.36
CA TRP A 77 -1.03 4.75 8.12
C TRP A 77 -2.45 4.78 7.54
N PHE A 78 -3.47 5.07 8.34
CA PHE A 78 -4.84 5.14 7.86
C PHE A 78 -5.05 6.19 6.75
N PRO A 79 -4.83 7.50 6.98
CA PRO A 79 -5.01 8.52 5.94
C PRO A 79 -4.01 8.35 4.81
N LEU A 80 -2.80 7.82 5.08
CA LEU A 80 -1.82 7.56 4.03
C LEU A 80 -2.33 6.50 3.05
N ILE A 81 -2.88 5.39 3.52
CA ILE A 81 -3.41 4.35 2.63
C ILE A 81 -4.68 4.81 1.92
N MET A 82 -5.57 5.52 2.61
CA MET A 82 -6.81 6.00 2.00
C MET A 82 -6.55 7.05 0.92
N GLY A 83 -5.55 7.92 1.09
CA GLY A 83 -5.19 8.93 0.09
C GLY A 83 -4.20 8.45 -0.96
N GLY A 84 -3.21 7.64 -0.57
CA GLY A 84 -2.12 7.20 -1.43
C GLY A 84 -2.32 5.81 -2.06
N GLY A 85 -3.32 5.05 -1.61
CA GLY A 85 -3.71 3.76 -2.17
C GLY A 85 -2.55 2.76 -2.26
N ALA A 86 -2.43 2.14 -3.43
CA ALA A 86 -1.44 1.09 -3.70
C ALA A 86 0.01 1.54 -3.50
N LEU A 87 0.33 2.83 -3.70
CA LEU A 87 1.67 3.36 -3.42
C LEU A 87 2.04 3.19 -1.95
N MET A 88 1.14 3.60 -1.05
CA MET A 88 1.41 3.58 0.39
C MET A 88 1.41 2.15 0.94
N ILE A 89 0.58 1.27 0.37
CA ILE A 89 0.61 -0.17 0.69
C ILE A 89 1.95 -0.79 0.27
N ALA A 90 2.41 -0.54 -0.98
CA ALA A 90 3.68 -1.06 -1.46
C ALA A 90 4.87 -0.53 -0.64
N LEU A 91 4.85 0.76 -0.31
CA LEU A 91 5.85 1.40 0.54
C LEU A 91 5.88 0.78 1.94
N TYR A 92 4.71 0.56 2.55
CA TYR A 92 4.63 -0.09 3.86
C TYR A 92 5.20 -1.50 3.82
N CYS A 93 4.83 -2.32 2.83
CA CYS A 93 5.36 -3.66 2.66
C CYS A 93 6.89 -3.66 2.48
N PHE A 94 7.44 -2.70 1.74
CA PHE A 94 8.88 -2.53 1.62
C PHE A 94 9.56 -2.17 2.96
N ILE A 95 9.01 -1.20 3.70
CA ILE A 95 9.51 -0.82 5.03
C ILE A 95 9.41 -2.01 6.02
N ALA A 96 8.32 -2.78 5.95
CA ALA A 96 8.14 -3.99 6.74
C ALA A 96 9.25 -5.02 6.48
N MET A 97 9.69 -5.15 5.23
CA MET A 97 10.82 -6.01 4.85
C MET A 97 12.19 -5.41 5.21
N LEU A 98 12.36 -4.10 5.26
CA LEU A 98 13.61 -3.54 5.77
C LEU A 98 13.75 -3.76 7.29
N THR A 99 12.67 -3.55 8.04
CA THR A 99 12.65 -3.67 9.50
C THR A 99 12.77 -5.11 9.99
N SER A 100 12.34 -6.09 9.18
CA SER A 100 12.31 -7.50 9.56
C SER A 100 13.61 -8.27 9.29
N LYS A 101 14.64 -7.63 8.71
CA LYS A 101 16.01 -8.15 8.56
C LYS A 101 16.12 -9.58 7.98
N GLY A 102 15.26 -9.95 7.03
CA GLY A 102 15.31 -11.26 6.35
C GLY A 102 14.34 -12.31 6.88
N ASP A 103 13.57 -12.02 7.93
CA ASP A 103 12.61 -12.95 8.53
C ASP A 103 11.19 -12.66 8.03
N MET A 104 10.64 -13.58 7.23
CA MET A 104 9.28 -13.45 6.67
C MET A 104 8.19 -13.54 7.74
N LYS A 105 8.39 -14.31 8.81
CA LYS A 105 7.42 -14.39 9.90
C LYS A 105 7.34 -13.06 10.63
N LYS A 106 8.49 -12.41 10.83
CA LYS A 106 8.56 -11.05 11.38
C LYS A 106 7.98 -9.99 10.45
N VAL A 107 8.05 -10.18 9.12
CA VAL A 107 7.33 -9.31 8.16
C VAL A 107 5.82 -9.39 8.40
N LEU A 108 5.25 -10.58 8.54
CA LEU A 108 3.80 -10.76 8.68
C LEU A 108 3.29 -10.42 10.09
N LEU A 109 4.01 -10.81 11.13
CA LEU A 109 3.60 -10.69 12.54
C LEU A 109 4.10 -9.42 13.21
N GLY A 110 5.10 -8.75 12.65
CA GLY A 110 5.66 -7.50 13.18
C GLY A 110 6.17 -7.67 14.60
N ASN A 111 5.66 -6.82 15.51
CA ASN A 111 6.04 -6.83 16.92
C ASN A 111 5.35 -7.94 17.74
N ARG A 112 4.51 -8.76 17.10
CA ARG A 112 3.88 -9.95 17.70
C ARG A 112 4.58 -11.26 17.31
N TYR A 113 5.75 -11.16 16.67
CA TYR A 113 6.63 -12.29 16.35
C TYR A 113 7.31 -12.86 17.60
#